data_AF-A0A133KRS9-F1
#
_entry.id   AF-A0A133KRS9-F1
#
_cell.length_a   1.000
_cell.length_b   1.000
_cell.length_c   1.000
_cell.angle_alpha   90.00
_cell.angle_beta   90.00
_cell.angle_gamma   90.00
#
_symmetry.space_group_name_H-M   'P 1'
#
loop_
_entity.id
_entity.type
_entity.pdbx_description
1 polymer ?
#
loop_
_entity_poly.entity_id
_entity_poly.type
_entity_poly.pdbx_seq_one_letter_code
_entity_poly.pdbx_strand_id
1 'polypeptide(L)'
;MMQPPWRRAGKPAKDHGKGGRPRDGRRTAKGGGAIRTGTAFMLLAASLAGMTLMAGPLNPFLRRGPAEDPAPAARDGEGGRDRDAGNTAGGGMFQGDAASIADEIRSMLDSPSDGGVDSLATLLYRHGDTALAEAREPLEAAGRQEDAATVRSLAREWHDEAMDAATAARRVDLKDMADGARKAALAAEWHGLDTGACAPLAGQASLAARTAADEETDYQELTDRQVVLGKTVTACATGLAPGRVADVFGEAQGGAEGDGL
;
A
#
# COMPACT_ATOMS: atom_id res chain seq x y z
N MET A 1 58.57 22.43 9.45
CA MET A 1 58.00 22.33 10.82
C MET A 1 58.06 20.89 11.25
N MET A 2 58.46 20.67 12.50
CA MET A 2 59.09 19.47 13.08
C MET A 2 58.23 18.20 13.16
N GLN A 3 58.91 17.05 13.03
CA GLN A 3 58.77 15.82 13.82
C GLN A 3 60.20 15.39 14.25
N PRO A 4 60.45 14.46 15.19
CA PRO A 4 59.73 13.94 16.37
C PRO A 4 60.66 13.99 17.63
N PRO A 5 60.42 13.23 18.73
CA PRO A 5 61.26 12.03 18.90
C PRO A 5 60.59 10.83 19.60
N TRP A 6 61.27 9.68 19.51
CA TRP A 6 60.83 8.33 19.86
C TRP A 6 61.25 7.85 21.28
N ARG A 7 60.58 6.74 21.70
CA ARG A 7 61.04 5.56 22.51
C ARG A 7 60.95 5.55 24.05
N ARG A 8 60.16 4.61 24.60
CA ARG A 8 60.53 3.29 25.25
C ARG A 8 59.27 2.71 25.94
N ALA A 9 58.74 1.55 25.54
CA ALA A 9 59.10 0.19 25.95
C ALA A 9 58.94 -0.10 27.47
N GLY A 10 57.94 -0.92 27.83
CA GLY A 10 57.77 -1.50 29.16
C GLY A 10 56.47 -2.31 29.34
N LYS A 11 56.53 -3.63 29.10
CA LYS A 11 55.63 -4.68 29.65
C LYS A 11 56.58 -5.78 30.19
N PRO A 12 56.15 -6.75 31.03
CA PRO A 12 54.90 -6.90 31.80
C PRO A 12 55.16 -7.27 33.28
N ALA A 13 54.12 -7.30 34.13
CA ALA A 13 54.12 -8.11 35.35
C ALA A 13 52.78 -8.85 35.48
N LYS A 14 52.87 -10.18 35.47
CA LYS A 14 51.82 -11.10 35.93
C LYS A 14 51.91 -11.19 37.45
N ASP A 15 50.78 -11.20 38.14
CA ASP A 15 50.69 -11.93 39.40
C ASP A 15 49.32 -12.61 39.55
N HIS A 16 49.38 -13.77 40.17
CA HIS A 16 48.34 -14.78 40.31
C HIS A 16 47.46 -14.51 41.54
N GLY A 17 46.16 -14.68 41.41
CA GLY A 17 45.23 -14.70 42.54
C GLY A 17 44.03 -15.59 42.27
N LYS A 18 44.02 -16.78 42.89
CA LYS A 18 43.04 -17.85 42.73
C LYS A 18 41.67 -17.52 43.35
N GLY A 19 40.63 -18.12 42.78
CA GLY A 19 39.59 -18.82 43.56
C GLY A 19 38.20 -18.20 43.55
N GLY A 20 37.22 -18.97 43.02
CA GLY A 20 35.80 -18.82 43.36
C GLY A 20 34.83 -18.82 42.17
N ARG A 21 34.25 -19.97 41.85
CA ARG A 21 32.90 -20.09 41.24
C ARG A 21 31.98 -20.75 42.29
N PRO A 22 30.66 -20.76 42.12
CA PRO A 22 29.76 -19.69 41.70
C PRO A 22 28.65 -19.50 42.77
N ARG A 23 27.98 -18.35 42.80
CA ARG A 23 26.67 -18.26 43.46
C ARG A 23 25.66 -17.67 42.49
N ASP A 24 24.71 -18.53 42.16
CA ASP A 24 23.45 -18.26 41.50
C ASP A 24 22.72 -17.12 42.24
N GLY A 25 22.24 -16.17 41.44
CA GLY A 25 21.77 -14.88 41.91
C GLY A 25 20.92 -14.23 40.83
N ARG A 26 19.76 -14.85 40.59
CA ARG A 26 18.61 -14.32 39.88
C ARG A 26 18.47 -12.80 40.12
N ARG A 27 18.82 -11.99 39.11
CA ARG A 27 18.40 -10.60 39.00
C ARG A 27 17.74 -10.39 37.64
N THR A 28 16.44 -10.18 37.71
CA THR A 28 15.64 -9.53 36.69
C THR A 28 16.20 -8.13 36.44
N ALA A 29 16.75 -7.88 35.26
CA ALA A 29 17.11 -6.53 34.81
C ALA A 29 16.91 -6.43 33.31
N LYS A 30 15.70 -5.97 32.95
CA LYS A 30 15.39 -4.99 31.90
C LYS A 30 16.61 -4.60 31.04
N GLY A 31 16.85 -5.35 29.98
CA GLY A 31 17.77 -5.01 28.91
C GLY A 31 16.96 -4.61 27.69
N GLY A 32 16.80 -3.30 27.47
CA GLY A 32 16.32 -2.75 26.22
C GLY A 32 17.30 -3.13 25.11
N GLY A 33 16.94 -4.13 24.32
CA GLY A 33 17.60 -4.42 23.06
C GLY A 33 17.31 -3.27 22.11
N ALA A 34 18.34 -2.46 21.85
CA ALA A 34 18.33 -1.53 20.74
C ALA A 34 18.07 -2.33 19.46
N ILE A 35 16.82 -2.28 18.98
CA ILE A 35 16.48 -2.70 17.63
C ILE A 35 17.24 -1.74 16.73
N ARG A 36 18.36 -2.22 16.18
CA ARG A 36 19.03 -1.58 15.06
C ARG A 36 17.97 -1.41 13.98
N THR A 37 17.58 -0.17 13.77
CA THR A 37 16.80 0.33 12.63
C THR A 37 17.58 0.07 11.36
N GLY A 38 17.61 -1.20 10.93
CA GLY A 38 17.87 -1.59 9.56
C GLY A 38 16.56 -1.42 8.82
N THR A 39 16.42 -0.28 8.16
CA THR A 39 15.36 0.01 7.19
C THR A 39 15.29 -1.12 6.17
N ALA A 40 14.30 -2.00 6.32
CA ALA A 40 13.95 -2.99 5.33
C ALA A 40 13.28 -2.27 4.15
N PHE A 41 14.08 -1.88 3.17
CA PHE A 41 13.61 -1.47 1.85
C PHE A 41 13.18 -2.73 1.10
N MET A 42 11.91 -3.09 1.21
CA MET A 42 11.26 -4.05 0.33
C MET A 42 9.76 -3.98 0.56
N LEU A 43 9.03 -3.56 -0.48
CA LEU A 43 7.76 -4.12 -0.96
C LEU A 43 7.05 -3.07 -1.82
N LEU A 44 7.61 -2.76 -2.99
CA LEU A 44 6.82 -2.05 -4.02
C LEU A 44 7.27 -2.29 -5.48
N ALA A 45 8.25 -3.16 -5.71
CA ALA A 45 8.70 -3.53 -7.06
C ALA A 45 8.37 -4.98 -7.47
N ALA A 46 7.68 -5.75 -6.62
CA ALA A 46 7.41 -7.18 -6.88
C ALA A 46 5.95 -7.52 -7.23
N SER A 47 5.02 -6.56 -7.27
CA SER A 47 3.61 -6.83 -7.61
C SER A 47 3.23 -6.56 -9.07
N LEU A 48 4.13 -6.05 -9.91
CA LEU A 48 3.81 -5.69 -11.32
C LEU A 48 4.38 -6.63 -12.38
N ALA A 49 4.92 -7.79 -11.99
CA ALA A 49 5.50 -8.77 -12.91
C ALA A 49 4.73 -10.11 -12.95
N GLY A 50 3.41 -10.07 -12.82
CA GLY A 50 2.61 -11.30 -12.76
C GLY A 50 1.18 -11.17 -13.25
N MET A 51 0.95 -10.69 -14.48
CA MET A 51 -0.34 -10.91 -15.18
C MET A 51 -0.28 -10.64 -16.69
N THR A 52 0.77 -11.09 -17.38
CA THR A 52 0.76 -11.23 -18.84
C THR A 52 0.69 -12.70 -19.22
N LEU A 53 -0.55 -13.16 -19.49
CA LEU A 53 -0.96 -14.22 -20.43
C LEU A 53 -2.07 -15.12 -19.86
N MET A 54 -3.31 -14.64 -19.95
CA MET A 54 -4.46 -15.52 -20.22
C MET A 54 -5.30 -14.88 -21.34
N ALA A 55 -4.85 -15.09 -22.58
CA ALA A 55 -5.66 -14.88 -23.76
C ALA A 55 -6.73 -15.98 -23.83
N GLY A 56 -7.85 -15.78 -23.14
CA GLY A 56 -9.06 -16.58 -23.26
C GLY A 56 -10.11 -15.88 -24.14
N PRO A 57 -10.93 -16.61 -24.93
CA PRO A 57 -11.82 -16.05 -25.95
C PRO A 57 -13.09 -15.35 -25.42
N LEU A 58 -13.07 -14.81 -24.20
CA LEU A 58 -14.22 -14.16 -23.55
C LEU A 58 -13.88 -12.76 -23.06
N ASN A 59 -13.14 -11.98 -23.86
CA ASN A 59 -12.86 -10.58 -23.54
C ASN A 59 -13.92 -9.66 -24.19
N PRO A 60 -14.88 -9.08 -23.44
CA PRO A 60 -15.99 -8.30 -24.01
C PRO A 60 -15.58 -6.93 -24.59
N PHE A 61 -14.30 -6.56 -24.49
CA PHE A 61 -13.80 -5.23 -24.87
C PHE A 61 -13.39 -5.07 -26.35
N LEU A 62 -13.64 -6.05 -27.22
CA LEU A 62 -13.30 -5.98 -28.66
C LEU A 62 -14.49 -5.84 -29.62
N ARG A 63 -15.69 -5.49 -29.15
CA ARG A 63 -16.80 -5.12 -30.05
C ARG A 63 -17.22 -3.67 -29.89
N ARG A 64 -16.61 -2.80 -30.70
CA ARG A 64 -17.22 -1.52 -31.09
C ARG A 64 -17.15 -1.37 -32.62
N GLY A 65 -18.21 -1.80 -33.29
CA GLY A 65 -18.57 -1.31 -34.62
C GLY A 65 -19.32 0.02 -34.50
N PRO A 66 -19.45 0.80 -35.60
CA PRO A 66 -19.87 2.19 -35.55
C PRO A 66 -21.36 2.36 -35.21
N ALA A 67 -21.67 3.54 -34.70
CA ALA A 67 -22.93 3.95 -34.08
C ALA A 67 -24.17 3.78 -34.98
N GLU A 68 -25.26 3.29 -34.39
CA GLU A 68 -26.62 3.40 -34.93
C GLU A 68 -27.54 3.99 -33.84
N ASP A 69 -28.35 4.96 -34.23
CA ASP A 69 -29.24 5.76 -33.37
C ASP A 69 -30.32 4.91 -32.66
N PRO A 70 -30.71 5.21 -31.42
CA PRO A 70 -31.83 4.52 -30.78
C PRO A 70 -33.18 5.12 -31.21
N ALA A 71 -34.00 4.31 -31.87
CA ALA A 71 -35.44 4.53 -32.03
C ALA A 71 -36.20 4.28 -30.69
N PRO A 72 -37.33 4.96 -30.44
CA PRO A 72 -38.04 4.86 -29.16
C PRO A 72 -38.90 3.60 -29.07
N ALA A 73 -38.74 2.82 -27.99
CA ALA A 73 -39.61 1.70 -27.66
C ALA A 73 -40.66 2.10 -26.60
N ALA A 74 -41.88 1.63 -26.84
CA ALA A 74 -43.13 1.98 -26.17
C ALA A 74 -43.23 1.45 -24.72
N ARG A 75 -44.12 2.11 -23.98
CA ARG A 75 -44.66 1.71 -22.68
C ARG A 75 -45.59 0.50 -22.83
N ASP A 76 -45.57 -0.39 -21.83
CA ASP A 76 -46.73 -0.88 -21.08
C ASP A 76 -46.37 -2.18 -20.35
N GLY A 77 -46.73 -2.30 -19.07
CA GLY A 77 -46.50 -3.54 -18.30
C GLY A 77 -46.53 -3.37 -16.79
N GLU A 78 -47.74 -3.24 -16.26
CA GLU A 78 -48.15 -3.20 -14.85
C GLU A 78 -47.68 -4.40 -14.02
N GLY A 79 -47.31 -4.19 -12.76
CA GLY A 79 -46.91 -5.25 -11.83
C GLY A 79 -46.60 -4.73 -10.43
N GLY A 80 -47.66 -4.36 -9.69
CA GLY A 80 -47.59 -3.81 -8.35
C GLY A 80 -46.95 -4.74 -7.31
N ARG A 81 -46.10 -4.16 -6.46
CA ARG A 81 -45.87 -4.57 -5.08
C ARG A 81 -45.62 -3.31 -4.28
N ASP A 82 -46.51 -3.07 -3.33
CA ASP A 82 -46.50 -1.96 -2.39
C ASP A 82 -45.11 -1.85 -1.73
N ARG A 83 -44.39 -0.78 -2.07
CA ARG A 83 -43.20 -0.33 -1.36
C ARG A 83 -43.55 1.03 -0.79
N ASP A 84 -44.08 1.05 0.43
CA ASP A 84 -44.13 2.27 1.22
C ASP A 84 -43.91 1.94 2.69
N ALA A 85 -42.69 2.20 3.16
CA ALA A 85 -42.43 2.93 4.41
C ALA A 85 -40.91 3.00 4.64
N GLY A 86 -40.29 4.11 4.24
CA GLY A 86 -38.89 4.40 4.60
C GLY A 86 -38.17 5.38 3.68
N ASN A 87 -38.84 6.44 3.22
CA ASN A 87 -38.17 7.56 2.57
C ASN A 87 -37.37 8.35 3.63
N THR A 88 -36.09 8.04 3.80
CA THR A 88 -35.12 9.04 4.27
C THR A 88 -34.62 9.80 3.04
N ALA A 89 -35.15 11.01 2.88
CA ALA A 89 -34.73 11.97 1.88
C ALA A 89 -33.25 12.32 2.06
N GLY A 90 -32.50 12.12 0.98
CA GLY A 90 -31.04 12.20 0.90
C GLY A 90 -30.54 10.89 0.31
N GLY A 91 -30.11 10.90 -0.97
CA GLY A 91 -29.49 9.72 -1.57
C GLY A 91 -28.17 9.42 -0.85
N GLY A 92 -28.24 8.63 0.23
CA GLY A 92 -27.11 8.27 1.08
C GLY A 92 -26.46 6.95 0.65
N MET A 93 -25.34 6.62 1.28
CA MET A 93 -24.64 5.34 1.19
C MET A 93 -25.41 4.23 1.91
N PHE A 94 -25.22 2.96 1.52
CA PHE A 94 -25.83 1.78 2.15
C PHE A 94 -27.36 1.72 2.06
N GLN A 95 -27.90 1.85 0.86
CA GLN A 95 -29.35 1.84 0.63
C GLN A 95 -29.88 0.45 0.24
N GLY A 96 -31.20 0.26 0.31
CA GLY A 96 -31.84 -1.00 -0.02
C GLY A 96 -31.96 -1.96 1.17
N ASP A 97 -32.02 -3.26 0.86
CA ASP A 97 -32.11 -4.33 1.85
C ASP A 97 -30.73 -4.73 2.39
N ALA A 98 -30.69 -5.62 3.38
CA ALA A 98 -29.46 -6.09 4.00
C ALA A 98 -28.47 -6.72 3.00
N ALA A 99 -28.98 -7.41 1.97
CA ALA A 99 -28.16 -8.01 0.93
C ALA A 99 -27.49 -6.95 0.05
N SER A 100 -28.26 -5.94 -0.38
CA SER A 100 -27.77 -4.80 -1.17
C SER A 100 -26.67 -4.04 -0.42
N ILE A 101 -26.86 -3.81 0.88
CA ILE A 101 -25.85 -3.16 1.74
C ILE A 101 -24.57 -4.02 1.83
N ALA A 102 -24.71 -5.33 2.02
CA ALA A 102 -23.56 -6.23 2.09
C ALA A 102 -22.78 -6.28 0.77
N ASP A 103 -23.47 -6.21 -0.38
CA ASP A 103 -22.82 -6.17 -1.70
C ASP A 103 -22.10 -4.84 -1.93
N GLU A 104 -22.65 -3.72 -1.46
CA GLU A 104 -21.98 -2.41 -1.47
C GLU A 104 -20.69 -2.43 -0.63
N ILE A 105 -20.73 -2.99 0.59
CA ILE A 105 -19.54 -3.18 1.45
C ILE A 105 -18.47 -4.01 0.72
N ARG A 106 -18.83 -5.14 0.11
CA ARG A 106 -17.88 -5.98 -0.64
C ARG A 106 -17.27 -5.23 -1.81
N SER A 107 -18.08 -4.46 -2.53
CA SER A 107 -17.60 -3.62 -3.64
C SER A 107 -16.61 -2.55 -3.17
N MET A 108 -16.84 -1.95 -1.99
CA MET A 108 -15.90 -0.98 -1.41
C MET A 108 -14.59 -1.65 -1.00
N LEU A 109 -14.66 -2.81 -0.33
CA LEU A 109 -13.49 -3.60 0.06
C LEU A 109 -12.61 -4.00 -1.14
N ASP A 110 -13.22 -4.26 -2.29
CA ASP A 110 -12.51 -4.59 -3.54
C ASP A 110 -11.95 -3.35 -4.28
N SER A 111 -12.31 -2.14 -3.85
CA SER A 111 -11.93 -0.90 -4.53
C SER A 111 -10.70 -0.22 -3.91
N PRO A 112 -9.84 0.44 -4.72
CA PRO A 112 -9.79 0.38 -6.18
C PRO A 112 -9.30 -1.00 -6.68
N SER A 113 -9.84 -1.45 -7.81
CA SER A 113 -9.55 -2.78 -8.39
C SER A 113 -8.59 -2.76 -9.59
N ASP A 114 -8.08 -1.58 -9.98
CA ASP A 114 -7.31 -1.38 -11.21
C ASP A 114 -5.83 -1.81 -11.13
N GLY A 115 -5.42 -2.40 -10.00
CA GLY A 115 -4.09 -3.02 -9.80
C GLY A 115 -2.91 -2.04 -9.68
N GLY A 116 -3.16 -0.73 -9.78
CA GLY A 116 -2.13 0.29 -9.59
C GLY A 116 -1.77 0.54 -8.13
N VAL A 117 -2.65 0.12 -7.22
CA VAL A 117 -2.56 0.25 -5.77
C VAL A 117 -3.39 -0.87 -5.12
N ASP A 118 -3.13 -1.15 -3.85
CA ASP A 118 -3.92 -2.11 -3.07
C ASP A 118 -5.39 -1.68 -2.98
N SER A 119 -6.31 -2.65 -3.10
CA SER A 119 -7.72 -2.48 -2.73
C SER A 119 -7.84 -2.14 -1.24
N LEU A 120 -8.99 -1.60 -0.83
CA LEU A 120 -9.26 -1.23 0.56
C LEU A 120 -9.01 -2.39 1.52
N ALA A 121 -9.52 -3.59 1.21
CA ALA A 121 -9.27 -4.78 2.02
C ALA A 121 -7.78 -5.10 2.13
N THR A 122 -7.07 -5.12 1.00
CA THR A 122 -5.64 -5.47 0.96
C THR A 122 -4.81 -4.46 1.76
N LEU A 123 -5.12 -3.17 1.61
CA LEU A 123 -4.48 -2.10 2.36
C LEU A 123 -4.67 -2.30 3.87
N LEU A 124 -5.92 -2.48 4.31
CA LEU A 124 -6.26 -2.69 5.71
C LEU A 124 -5.57 -3.93 6.28
N TYR A 125 -5.58 -5.07 5.57
CA TYR A 125 -4.86 -6.27 6.00
C TYR A 125 -3.36 -6.02 6.18
N ARG A 126 -2.72 -5.34 5.23
CA ARG A 126 -1.27 -5.10 5.26
C ARG A 126 -0.86 -4.15 6.39
N HIS A 127 -1.75 -3.25 6.79
CA HIS A 127 -1.54 -2.34 7.93
C HIS A 127 -2.07 -2.89 9.27
N GLY A 128 -2.62 -4.11 9.28
CA GLY A 128 -3.00 -4.83 10.50
C GLY A 128 -4.46 -4.69 10.91
N ASP A 129 -5.27 -3.97 10.15
CA ASP A 129 -6.68 -3.69 10.42
C ASP A 129 -7.60 -4.81 9.91
N THR A 130 -7.33 -6.04 10.38
CA THR A 130 -8.00 -7.26 9.91
C THR A 130 -9.53 -7.22 10.10
N ALA A 131 -10.03 -6.69 11.22
CA ALA A 131 -11.46 -6.61 11.46
C ALA A 131 -12.18 -5.69 10.47
N LEU A 132 -11.55 -4.56 10.11
CA LEU A 132 -12.06 -3.60 9.13
C LEU A 132 -11.96 -4.18 7.72
N ALA A 133 -10.86 -4.87 7.39
CA ALA A 133 -10.65 -5.52 6.10
C ALA A 133 -11.68 -6.61 5.79
N GLU A 134 -12.23 -7.24 6.83
CA GLU A 134 -13.26 -8.28 6.73
C GLU A 134 -14.68 -7.74 6.85
N ALA A 135 -14.86 -6.47 7.28
CA ALA A 135 -16.16 -5.87 7.59
C ALA A 135 -17.08 -6.81 8.39
N ARG A 136 -16.52 -7.49 9.40
CA ARG A 136 -17.17 -8.65 10.06
C ARG A 136 -18.57 -8.32 10.57
N GLU A 137 -18.70 -7.27 11.37
CA GLU A 137 -19.96 -6.94 12.04
C GLU A 137 -21.14 -6.70 11.08
N PRO A 138 -21.05 -5.78 10.10
CA PRO A 138 -22.16 -5.57 9.17
C PRO A 138 -22.42 -6.77 8.25
N LEU A 139 -21.38 -7.49 7.81
CA LEU A 139 -21.56 -8.65 6.93
C LEU A 139 -22.15 -9.86 7.66
N GLU A 140 -21.78 -10.09 8.92
CA GLU A 140 -22.39 -11.14 9.74
C GLU A 140 -23.84 -10.81 10.09
N ALA A 141 -24.16 -9.55 10.41
CA ALA A 141 -25.55 -9.10 10.64
C ALA A 141 -26.42 -9.31 9.40
N ALA A 142 -25.90 -8.98 8.21
CA ALA A 142 -26.58 -9.28 6.94
C ALA A 142 -26.76 -10.78 6.73
N GLY A 143 -25.74 -11.60 7.05
CA GLY A 143 -25.81 -13.07 6.96
C GLY A 143 -26.83 -13.70 7.90
N ARG A 144 -27.06 -13.10 9.08
CA ARG A 144 -28.13 -13.47 10.02
C ARG A 144 -29.52 -12.97 9.61
N GLN A 145 -29.63 -12.24 8.49
CA GLN A 145 -30.88 -11.63 8.01
C GLN A 145 -31.50 -10.66 9.02
N GLU A 146 -30.65 -9.89 9.71
CA GLU A 146 -31.12 -8.76 10.51
C GLU A 146 -31.79 -7.70 9.62
N ASP A 147 -32.60 -6.83 10.22
CA ASP A 147 -33.32 -5.82 9.46
C ASP A 147 -32.35 -4.82 8.81
N ALA A 148 -32.77 -4.24 7.68
CA ALA A 148 -31.92 -3.36 6.90
C ALA A 148 -31.51 -2.09 7.65
N ALA A 149 -32.24 -1.64 8.67
CA ALA A 149 -31.84 -0.47 9.45
C ALA A 149 -30.66 -0.79 10.37
N THR A 150 -30.69 -1.96 11.02
CA THR A 150 -29.58 -2.47 11.83
C THR A 150 -28.31 -2.66 11.00
N VAL A 151 -28.40 -3.40 9.88
CA VAL A 151 -27.25 -3.63 8.99
C VAL A 151 -26.69 -2.31 8.45
N ARG A 152 -27.56 -1.36 8.08
CA ARG A 152 -27.13 -0.04 7.61
C ARG A 152 -26.42 0.78 8.68
N SER A 153 -26.84 0.67 9.94
CA SER A 153 -26.17 1.35 11.04
C SER A 153 -24.74 0.84 11.22
N LEU A 154 -24.58 -0.49 11.27
CA LEU A 154 -23.27 -1.14 11.38
C LEU A 154 -22.39 -0.84 10.17
N ALA A 155 -22.97 -0.79 8.96
CA ALA A 155 -22.24 -0.47 7.73
C ALA A 155 -21.66 0.95 7.76
N ARG A 156 -22.41 1.94 8.27
CA ARG A 156 -21.91 3.31 8.39
C ARG A 156 -20.80 3.45 9.43
N GLU A 157 -20.98 2.83 10.59
CA GLU A 157 -19.95 2.82 11.63
C GLU A 157 -18.66 2.17 11.12
N TRP A 158 -18.78 0.98 10.51
CA TRP A 158 -17.66 0.31 9.86
C TRP A 158 -17.01 1.18 8.79
N HIS A 159 -17.80 1.83 7.93
CA HIS A 159 -17.27 2.64 6.83
C HIS A 159 -16.44 3.81 7.35
N ASP A 160 -16.92 4.53 8.36
CA ASP A 160 -16.20 5.67 8.91
C ASP A 160 -14.85 5.20 9.52
N GLU A 161 -14.86 4.11 10.30
CA GLU A 161 -13.63 3.52 10.85
C GLU A 161 -12.67 3.00 9.76
N ALA A 162 -13.21 2.33 8.74
CA ALA A 162 -12.43 1.79 7.64
C ALA A 162 -11.77 2.89 6.81
N MET A 163 -12.49 3.99 6.55
CA MET A 163 -11.96 5.13 5.79
C MET A 163 -10.90 5.91 6.56
N ASP A 164 -11.06 6.07 7.88
CA ASP A 164 -10.04 6.68 8.73
C ASP A 164 -8.75 5.84 8.76
N ALA A 165 -8.88 4.53 9.01
CA ALA A 165 -7.75 3.61 9.01
C ALA A 165 -7.06 3.55 7.64
N ALA A 166 -7.84 3.46 6.56
CA ALA A 166 -7.32 3.43 5.19
C ALA A 166 -6.62 4.74 4.80
N THR A 167 -7.14 5.89 5.22
CA THR A 167 -6.49 7.20 4.99
C THR A 167 -5.12 7.24 5.68
N ALA A 168 -5.05 6.82 6.95
CA ALA A 168 -3.79 6.75 7.68
C ALA A 168 -2.78 5.78 7.02
N ALA A 169 -3.24 4.60 6.63
CA ALA A 169 -2.43 3.59 5.93
C ALA A 169 -1.89 4.11 4.59
N ARG A 170 -2.77 4.70 3.76
CA ARG A 170 -2.41 5.24 2.44
C ARG A 170 -1.40 6.39 2.54
N ARG A 171 -1.53 7.21 3.59
CA ARG A 171 -0.58 8.29 3.90
C ARG A 171 0.82 7.76 4.21
N VAL A 172 0.92 6.70 5.02
CA VAL A 172 2.19 6.03 5.34
C VAL A 172 2.82 5.48 4.06
N ASP A 173 2.06 4.74 3.26
CA ASP A 173 2.56 4.15 2.01
C ASP A 173 3.04 5.21 1.02
N LEU A 174 2.27 6.30 0.86
CA LEU A 174 2.63 7.38 -0.05
C LEU A 174 3.92 8.09 0.40
N LYS A 175 4.11 8.28 1.70
CA LYS A 175 5.34 8.85 2.27
C LYS A 175 6.55 7.97 1.96
N ASP A 176 6.43 6.66 2.20
CA ASP A 176 7.51 5.72 1.94
C ASP A 176 7.85 5.62 0.44
N MET A 177 6.82 5.61 -0.42
CA MET A 177 6.98 5.65 -1.87
C MET A 177 7.66 6.95 -2.33
N ALA A 178 7.27 8.09 -1.78
CA ALA A 178 7.87 9.40 -2.08
C ALA A 178 9.35 9.43 -1.68
N ASP A 179 9.71 8.86 -0.53
CA ASP A 179 11.10 8.76 -0.08
C ASP A 179 11.93 7.85 -0.99
N GLY A 180 11.39 6.71 -1.41
CA GLY A 180 12.01 5.84 -2.40
C GLY A 180 12.23 6.54 -3.75
N ALA A 181 11.19 7.21 -4.27
CA ALA A 181 11.25 7.93 -5.53
C ALA A 181 12.24 9.10 -5.50
N ARG A 182 12.33 9.82 -4.38
CA ARG A 182 13.32 10.89 -4.18
C ARG A 182 14.75 10.35 -4.23
N LYS A 183 15.02 9.21 -3.58
CA LYS A 183 16.34 8.56 -3.64
C LYS A 183 16.68 8.13 -5.06
N ALA A 184 15.73 7.55 -5.78
CA ALA A 184 15.90 7.18 -7.17
C ALA A 184 16.15 8.41 -8.08
N ALA A 185 15.46 9.54 -7.84
CA ALA A 185 15.71 10.77 -8.59
C ALA A 185 17.15 11.29 -8.38
N LEU A 186 17.64 11.29 -7.14
CA LEU A 186 19.03 11.69 -6.84
C LEU A 186 20.05 10.73 -7.47
N ALA A 187 19.77 9.43 -7.49
CA ALA A 187 20.62 8.46 -8.15
C ALA A 187 20.63 8.66 -9.68
N ALA A 188 19.46 8.92 -10.28
CA ALA A 188 19.36 9.24 -11.70
C ALA A 188 20.19 10.48 -12.05
N GLU A 189 20.10 11.55 -11.26
CA GLU A 189 20.92 12.76 -11.44
C GLU A 189 22.42 12.45 -11.36
N TRP A 190 22.85 11.72 -10.33
CA TRP A 190 24.25 11.32 -10.16
C TRP A 190 24.80 10.54 -11.35
N HIS A 191 23.97 9.70 -11.97
CA HIS A 191 24.33 8.86 -13.12
C HIS A 191 24.04 9.49 -14.50
N GLY A 192 23.61 10.77 -14.54
CA GLY A 192 23.27 11.48 -15.77
C GLY A 192 22.06 10.91 -16.51
N LEU A 193 21.10 10.38 -15.74
CA LEU A 193 19.88 9.69 -16.20
C LEU A 193 18.60 10.44 -15.83
N ASP A 194 18.70 11.65 -15.25
CA ASP A 194 17.59 12.50 -14.82
C ASP A 194 16.82 13.17 -15.97
N THR A 195 17.06 12.75 -17.21
CA THR A 195 16.34 13.22 -18.40
C THR A 195 15.37 12.17 -18.92
N GLY A 196 14.59 12.51 -19.95
CA GLY A 196 13.66 11.58 -20.58
C GLY A 196 12.63 11.02 -19.59
N ALA A 197 12.54 9.70 -19.48
CA ALA A 197 11.53 9.01 -18.67
C ALA A 197 11.69 9.24 -17.15
N CYS A 198 12.89 9.57 -16.67
CA CYS A 198 13.14 9.82 -15.25
C CYS A 198 13.02 11.30 -14.85
N ALA A 199 12.90 12.22 -15.81
CA ALA A 199 12.78 13.66 -15.56
C ALA A 199 11.65 14.04 -14.59
N PRO A 200 10.45 13.42 -14.63
CA PRO A 200 9.37 13.81 -13.71
C PRO A 200 9.57 13.32 -12.26
N LEU A 201 10.52 12.40 -12.02
CA LEU A 201 10.58 11.63 -10.76
C LEU A 201 10.79 12.51 -9.53
N ALA A 202 11.72 13.48 -9.59
CA ALA A 202 11.99 14.40 -8.48
C ALA A 202 10.76 15.27 -8.13
N GLY A 203 10.07 15.77 -9.17
CA GLY A 203 8.88 16.60 -9.01
C GLY A 203 7.71 15.81 -8.43
N GLN A 204 7.46 14.62 -8.95
CA GLN A 204 6.37 13.75 -8.48
C GLN A 204 6.64 13.23 -7.07
N ALA A 205 7.88 12.88 -6.73
CA ALA A 205 8.25 12.51 -5.36
C ALA A 205 8.00 13.66 -4.38
N SER A 206 8.36 14.90 -4.75
CA SER A 206 8.14 16.07 -3.91
C SER A 206 6.66 16.39 -3.72
N LEU A 207 5.86 16.24 -4.78
CA LEU A 207 4.42 16.41 -4.75
C LEU A 207 3.76 15.35 -3.86
N ALA A 208 4.14 14.08 -4.00
CA ALA A 208 3.66 13.00 -3.14
C ALA A 208 3.99 13.22 -1.66
N ALA A 209 5.23 13.65 -1.35
CA ALA A 209 5.62 13.96 0.02
C ALA A 209 4.79 15.10 0.65
N ARG A 210 4.43 16.12 -0.13
CA ARG A 210 3.58 17.23 0.35
C ARG A 210 2.15 16.76 0.61
N THR A 211 1.56 16.02 -0.32
CA THR A 211 0.22 15.44 -0.15
C THR A 211 0.17 14.50 1.06
N ALA A 212 1.19 13.66 1.26
CA ALA A 212 1.27 12.81 2.45
C ALA A 212 1.48 13.60 3.76
N ALA A 213 2.01 14.82 3.71
CA ALA A 213 2.25 15.66 4.88
C ALA A 213 1.04 16.51 5.28
N ASP A 214 0.06 16.70 4.39
CA ASP A 214 -1.13 17.50 4.64
C ASP A 214 -2.22 16.65 5.31
N GLU A 215 -2.45 16.86 6.60
CA GLU A 215 -3.37 16.06 7.43
C GLU A 215 -4.82 16.10 6.93
N GLU A 216 -5.22 17.14 6.18
CA GLU A 216 -6.57 17.30 5.63
C GLU A 216 -6.76 16.55 4.29
N THR A 217 -5.70 16.00 3.71
CA THR A 217 -5.81 15.21 2.48
C THR A 217 -6.61 13.94 2.72
N ASP A 218 -7.66 13.75 1.92
CA ASP A 218 -8.54 12.58 1.98
C ASP A 218 -7.93 11.33 1.33
N TYR A 219 -8.59 10.19 1.57
CA TYR A 219 -8.20 8.89 1.03
C TYR A 219 -8.04 8.88 -0.50
N GLN A 220 -8.95 9.53 -1.23
CA GLN A 220 -8.96 9.46 -2.69
C GLN A 220 -7.79 10.26 -3.27
N GLU A 221 -7.52 11.45 -2.74
CA GLU A 221 -6.37 12.24 -3.18
C GLU A 221 -5.04 11.54 -2.87
N LEU A 222 -4.91 10.91 -1.70
CA LEU A 222 -3.73 10.10 -1.37
C LEU A 222 -3.57 8.93 -2.36
N THR A 223 -4.67 8.26 -2.68
CA THR A 223 -4.70 7.13 -3.61
C THR A 223 -4.31 7.56 -5.02
N ASP A 224 -4.91 8.62 -5.54
CA ASP A 224 -4.61 9.19 -6.85
C ASP A 224 -3.14 9.60 -6.96
N ARG A 225 -2.59 10.21 -5.89
CA ARG A 225 -1.19 10.61 -5.85
C ARG A 225 -0.26 9.40 -5.84
N GLN A 226 -0.61 8.32 -5.13
CA GLN A 226 0.14 7.07 -5.15
C GLN A 226 0.14 6.46 -6.56
N VAL A 227 -1.00 6.45 -7.25
CA VAL A 227 -1.11 5.96 -8.64
C VAL A 227 -0.21 6.75 -9.59
N VAL A 228 -0.22 8.08 -9.51
CA VAL A 228 0.62 8.95 -10.35
C VAL A 228 2.11 8.71 -10.09
N LEU A 229 2.51 8.62 -8.82
CA LEU A 229 3.90 8.36 -8.47
C LEU A 229 4.35 6.97 -8.92
N GLY A 230 3.53 5.94 -8.71
CA GLY A 230 3.81 4.57 -9.16
C GLY A 230 3.98 4.47 -10.68
N LYS A 231 3.13 5.16 -11.45
CA LYS A 231 3.28 5.27 -12.91
C LYS A 231 4.57 5.97 -13.31
N THR A 232 4.95 7.02 -12.59
CA THR A 232 6.19 7.77 -12.84
C THR A 232 7.43 6.92 -12.57
N VAL A 233 7.44 6.19 -11.45
CA VAL A 233 8.50 5.23 -11.11
C VAL A 233 8.61 4.15 -12.19
N THR A 234 7.48 3.57 -12.59
CA THR A 234 7.43 2.54 -13.64
C THR A 234 7.91 3.06 -15.00
N ALA A 235 7.51 4.27 -15.39
CA ALA A 235 7.95 4.89 -16.62
C ALA A 235 9.47 5.13 -16.63
N CYS A 236 10.02 5.65 -15.53
CA CYS A 236 11.47 5.79 -15.38
C CYS A 236 12.16 4.43 -15.50
N ALA A 237 11.73 3.42 -14.76
CA ALA A 237 12.33 2.09 -14.80
C ALA A 237 12.29 1.44 -16.20
N THR A 238 11.18 1.56 -16.92
CA THR A 238 11.03 0.98 -18.27
C THR A 238 11.69 1.81 -19.38
N GLY A 239 11.90 3.11 -19.16
CA GLY A 239 12.59 4.01 -20.09
C GLY A 239 14.11 3.96 -20.01
N LEU A 240 14.68 3.34 -18.97
CA LEU A 240 16.12 3.16 -18.82
C LEU A 240 16.65 2.04 -19.72
N ALA A 241 17.88 2.21 -20.21
CA ALA A 241 18.56 1.16 -20.96
C ALA A 241 18.78 -0.09 -20.08
N PRO A 242 18.76 -1.32 -20.65
CA PRO A 242 19.04 -2.54 -19.91
C PRO A 242 20.38 -2.45 -19.17
N GLY A 243 20.37 -2.72 -17.86
CA GLY A 243 21.54 -2.59 -16.98
C GLY A 243 21.66 -1.24 -16.25
N ARG A 244 20.95 -0.19 -16.69
CA ARG A 244 20.95 1.12 -16.01
C ARG A 244 19.89 1.25 -14.92
N VAL A 245 18.94 0.31 -14.85
CA VAL A 245 17.88 0.29 -13.81
C VAL A 245 18.50 0.19 -12.42
N ALA A 246 19.53 -0.64 -12.25
CA ALA A 246 20.20 -0.84 -10.96
C ALA A 246 20.93 0.42 -10.46
N ASP A 247 21.42 1.27 -11.36
CA ASP A 247 22.03 2.56 -11.01
C ASP A 247 21.03 3.50 -10.32
N VAL A 248 19.73 3.39 -10.67
CA VAL A 248 18.68 4.29 -10.20
C VAL A 248 17.89 3.69 -9.03
N PHE A 249 17.55 2.41 -9.13
CA PHE A 249 16.65 1.73 -8.18
C PHE A 249 17.36 0.72 -7.27
N GLY A 250 18.68 0.51 -7.46
CA GLY A 250 19.44 -0.54 -6.79
C GLY A 250 19.27 -1.92 -7.44
N GLU A 251 20.07 -2.88 -6.99
CA GLU A 251 19.95 -4.26 -7.47
C GLU A 251 18.69 -4.95 -6.93
N ALA A 252 18.07 -5.79 -7.76
CA ALA A 252 17.00 -6.67 -7.32
C ALA A 252 17.58 -7.68 -6.32
N GLN A 253 17.20 -7.55 -5.05
CA GLN A 253 17.63 -8.51 -4.03
C GLN A 253 16.86 -9.81 -4.24
N GLY A 254 17.51 -10.80 -4.86
CA GLY A 254 16.91 -12.10 -5.16
C GLY A 254 17.58 -12.85 -6.30
N GLY A 255 18.92 -12.88 -6.34
CA GLY A 255 19.61 -13.93 -7.09
C GLY A 255 19.54 -15.19 -6.24
N ALA A 256 18.87 -16.23 -6.71
CA ALA A 256 19.12 -17.56 -6.19
C ALA A 256 20.62 -17.83 -6.35
N GLU A 257 21.35 -17.94 -5.23
CA GLU A 257 22.65 -18.60 -5.21
C GLU A 257 22.40 -19.99 -5.80
N GLY A 258 22.74 -20.14 -7.08
CA GLY A 258 22.85 -21.42 -7.73
C GLY A 258 24.04 -22.13 -7.11
N ASP A 259 23.79 -22.85 -6.02
CA ASP A 259 24.71 -23.86 -5.54
C ASP A 259 24.96 -24.86 -6.67
N GLY A 260 26.25 -25.05 -6.98
CA GLY A 260 26.74 -25.70 -8.17
C GLY A 260 26.32 -27.15 -8.35
N LEU A 261 26.27 -27.55 -9.63
CA LEU A 261 26.44 -28.93 -10.06
C LEU A 261 27.90 -29.15 -10.48
#